data_AF-A0A800BXY4-F1
#
_entry.id   AF-A0A800BXY4-F1
#
_cell.length_a   1.000
_cell.length_b   1.000
_cell.length_c   1.000
_cell.angle_alpha   90.00
_cell.angle_beta   90.00
_cell.angle_gamma   90.00
#
_symmetry.space_group_name_H-M   'P 1'
#
loop_
_entity.id
_entity.type
_entity.pdbx_description
1 polymer ?
#
loop_
_entity_poly.entity_id
_entity_poly.type
_entity_poly.pdbx_seq_one_letter_code
_entity_poly.pdbx_strand_id
1 'polypeptide(L)'
;PFVKFKKYGEKLTAHLVLKNIDSPGFENMAIIDSPGMLDATTEKDRGYDYMEVLGEFAKMADLIVLMFDPHKAGTIKETYSAIRNTLPEKSGEDRIIFVMSRIDECDNISDLVRSYGTLCWNMSQMTGRKDIPHIYLTYAPGVSNSTKSVDWWPQERTALIDKIYAAPGLRINHILEDIDRQLNELKIVCEASAEFTKRGRKLFSKYAQITIGLGVGLFCFGDVLTNSLISLPKQTLISSLRGEGFSFMNLILPLIFLCATLALGMVIFNAFGFKQLIAKTLSDSSDLITLDNEYRKNLWRKMSGKAEGLIQNSNVKDIWLGHVGNLSKIRKFLDGDLKKYYAQLRS
;
A
#
# COMPACT_ATOMS: atom_id res chain seq x y z
N PRO A 1 -12.43 -18.24 0.83
CA PRO A 1 -11.08 -17.66 0.57
C PRO A 1 -10.80 -17.34 -0.92
N PHE A 2 -11.26 -18.16 -1.87
CA PHE A 2 -10.87 -18.02 -3.30
C PHE A 2 -11.77 -17.10 -4.16
N VAL A 3 -12.78 -16.43 -3.59
CA VAL A 3 -13.72 -15.58 -4.35
C VAL A 3 -13.01 -14.44 -5.08
N LYS A 4 -11.96 -13.86 -4.48
CA LYS A 4 -11.16 -12.77 -5.06
C LYS A 4 -10.51 -13.14 -6.40
N PHE A 5 -10.33 -14.42 -6.70
CA PHE A 5 -9.70 -14.87 -7.94
C PHE A 5 -10.62 -14.78 -9.16
N LYS A 6 -11.94 -14.58 -8.97
CA LYS A 6 -12.88 -14.35 -10.07
C LYS A 6 -12.52 -13.14 -10.95
N LYS A 7 -11.83 -12.15 -10.39
CA LYS A 7 -11.39 -10.95 -11.14
C LYS A 7 -10.36 -11.27 -12.24
N TYR A 8 -9.68 -12.41 -12.15
CA TYR A 8 -8.69 -12.87 -13.15
C TYR A 8 -9.33 -13.63 -14.32
N GLY A 9 -10.66 -13.73 -14.34
CA GLY A 9 -11.40 -14.33 -15.44
C GLY A 9 -11.76 -15.79 -15.23
N GLU A 10 -12.60 -16.28 -16.15
CA GLU A 10 -13.17 -17.62 -16.11
C GLU A 10 -12.13 -18.72 -16.37
N LYS A 11 -11.11 -18.43 -17.20
CA LYS A 11 -10.03 -19.38 -17.51
C LYS A 11 -9.30 -19.86 -16.25
N LEU A 12 -8.86 -18.94 -15.38
CA LEU A 12 -8.24 -19.32 -14.11
C LEU A 12 -9.21 -20.13 -13.23
N THR A 13 -10.45 -19.64 -13.11
CA THR A 13 -11.46 -20.24 -12.23
C THR A 13 -11.78 -21.68 -12.65
N ALA A 14 -11.81 -21.97 -13.95
CA ALA A 14 -12.02 -23.32 -14.50
C ALA A 14 -10.88 -24.30 -14.17
N HIS A 15 -9.67 -23.80 -13.90
CA HIS A 15 -8.51 -24.61 -13.52
C HIS A 15 -8.30 -24.75 -12.01
N LEU A 16 -9.10 -24.06 -11.18
CA LEU A 16 -9.04 -24.19 -9.73
C LEU A 16 -9.91 -25.36 -9.27
N VAL A 17 -9.25 -26.41 -8.78
CA VAL A 17 -9.90 -27.62 -8.27
C VAL A 17 -9.59 -27.79 -6.79
N LEU A 18 -10.62 -28.09 -5.99
CA LEU A 18 -10.47 -28.43 -4.58
C LEU A 18 -10.55 -29.94 -4.40
N LYS A 19 -9.53 -30.52 -3.76
CA LYS A 19 -9.53 -31.92 -3.33
C LYS A 19 -9.42 -31.97 -1.81
N ASN A 20 -10.43 -32.54 -1.17
CA ASN A 20 -10.43 -32.78 0.27
C ASN A 20 -9.82 -34.16 0.55
N ILE A 21 -8.98 -34.23 1.59
CA ILE A 21 -8.33 -35.46 2.05
C ILE A 21 -8.60 -35.56 3.54
N ASP A 22 -9.14 -36.69 3.98
CA ASP A 22 -9.34 -36.97 5.40
C ASP A 22 -8.03 -37.50 5.99
N SER A 23 -7.29 -36.62 6.66
CA SER A 23 -6.00 -36.94 7.26
C SER A 23 -5.73 -36.01 8.45
N PRO A 24 -5.50 -36.55 9.66
CA PRO A 24 -5.25 -35.76 10.86
C PRO A 24 -4.09 -34.77 10.71
N GLY A 25 -3.05 -35.14 9.97
CA GLY A 25 -1.89 -34.27 9.72
C GLY A 25 -2.19 -33.02 8.89
N PHE A 26 -3.32 -32.99 8.17
CA PHE A 26 -3.71 -31.86 7.31
C PHE A 26 -4.94 -31.11 7.83
N GLU A 27 -5.43 -31.41 9.04
CA GLU A 27 -6.65 -30.80 9.59
C GLU A 27 -6.60 -29.25 9.60
N ASN A 28 -5.45 -28.69 9.92
CA ASN A 28 -5.21 -27.24 9.98
C ASN A 28 -4.34 -26.71 8.84
N MET A 29 -4.24 -27.43 7.72
CA MET A 29 -3.37 -27.08 6.62
C MET A 29 -4.03 -27.32 5.26
N ALA A 30 -3.84 -26.37 4.34
CA ALA A 30 -4.22 -26.54 2.94
C ALA A 30 -2.97 -26.42 2.07
N ILE A 31 -2.79 -27.37 1.16
CA ILE A 31 -1.73 -27.32 0.15
C ILE A 31 -2.32 -26.75 -1.13
N ILE A 32 -1.66 -25.73 -1.68
CA ILE A 32 -2.02 -25.13 -2.95
C ILE A 32 -0.95 -25.55 -3.95
N ASP A 33 -1.35 -26.40 -4.90
CA ASP A 33 -0.49 -26.76 -6.03
C ASP A 33 -0.67 -25.72 -7.15
N SER A 34 0.42 -25.07 -7.53
CA SER A 34 0.43 -24.05 -8.58
C SER A 34 0.86 -24.64 -9.92
N PRO A 35 0.34 -24.16 -11.06
CA PRO A 35 0.85 -24.57 -12.37
C PRO A 35 2.36 -24.36 -12.50
N GLY A 36 3.03 -25.21 -13.28
CA GLY A 36 4.45 -25.05 -13.57
C GLY A 36 4.76 -23.70 -14.21
N MET A 37 5.92 -23.13 -13.84
CA MET A 37 6.42 -21.90 -14.47
C MET A 37 6.92 -22.21 -15.89
N LEU A 38 6.56 -21.36 -16.86
CA LEU A 38 6.82 -21.59 -18.29
C LEU A 38 7.88 -20.65 -18.85
N ASP A 39 8.56 -21.10 -19.91
CA ASP A 39 9.50 -20.31 -20.69
C ASP A 39 8.78 -19.55 -21.80
N ALA A 40 8.75 -18.23 -21.68
CA ALA A 40 7.97 -17.38 -22.56
C ALA A 40 8.69 -17.19 -23.90
N THR A 41 8.38 -18.04 -24.89
CA THR A 41 8.32 -17.64 -26.31
C THR A 41 7.38 -18.49 -27.18
N THR A 42 7.01 -19.72 -26.79
CA THR A 42 6.25 -20.62 -27.67
C THR A 42 4.96 -21.20 -27.08
N GLU A 43 4.73 -21.07 -25.77
CA GLU A 43 3.52 -21.60 -25.12
C GLU A 43 2.45 -20.54 -24.88
N LYS A 44 1.21 -20.93 -25.20
CA LYS A 44 -0.02 -20.12 -25.20
C LYS A 44 -0.17 -19.31 -23.92
N ASP A 45 -0.53 -18.04 -24.08
CA ASP A 45 -1.07 -17.18 -23.03
C ASP A 45 -2.07 -17.98 -22.17
N ARG A 46 -1.73 -18.14 -20.88
CA ARG A 46 -2.58 -18.83 -19.88
C ARG A 46 -3.96 -18.15 -19.77
N GLY A 47 -4.09 -16.93 -20.32
CA GLY A 47 -5.31 -16.14 -20.37
C GLY A 47 -5.59 -15.43 -19.04
N TYR A 48 -4.56 -15.30 -18.21
CA TYR A 48 -4.54 -14.55 -16.96
C TYR A 48 -3.10 -14.15 -16.61
N ASP A 49 -2.94 -13.08 -15.84
CA ASP A 49 -1.62 -12.68 -15.33
C ASP A 49 -1.16 -13.65 -14.24
N TYR A 50 -0.23 -14.53 -14.60
CA TYR A 50 0.32 -15.55 -13.70
C TYR A 50 1.05 -14.92 -12.50
N MET A 51 1.80 -13.83 -12.69
CA MET A 51 2.55 -13.18 -11.61
C MET A 51 1.61 -12.54 -10.60
N GLU A 52 0.55 -11.88 -11.06
CA GLU A 52 -0.43 -11.27 -10.17
C GLU A 52 -1.16 -12.35 -9.34
N VAL A 53 -1.59 -13.45 -9.98
CA VAL A 53 -2.25 -14.58 -9.31
C VAL A 53 -1.33 -15.26 -8.31
N LEU A 54 -0.08 -15.54 -8.68
CA LEU A 54 0.94 -16.10 -7.80
C LEU A 54 1.14 -15.21 -6.57
N GLY A 55 1.21 -13.90 -6.77
CA GLY A 55 1.30 -12.92 -5.69
C GLY A 55 0.10 -12.95 -4.72
N GLU A 56 -1.11 -13.16 -5.24
CA GLU A 56 -2.32 -13.28 -4.39
C GLU A 56 -2.37 -14.57 -3.58
N PHE A 57 -1.81 -15.66 -4.09
CA PHE A 57 -1.59 -16.89 -3.32
C PHE A 57 -0.48 -16.71 -2.29
N ALA A 58 0.63 -16.06 -2.66
CA ALA A 58 1.75 -15.79 -1.76
C ALA A 58 1.34 -15.01 -0.51
N LYS A 59 0.45 -14.00 -0.65
CA LYS A 59 -0.12 -13.28 0.51
C LYS A 59 -0.91 -14.18 1.46
N MET A 60 -1.53 -15.23 0.93
CA MET A 60 -2.35 -16.15 1.71
C MET A 60 -1.53 -17.28 2.33
N ALA A 61 -0.38 -17.61 1.75
CA ALA A 61 0.46 -18.71 2.17
C ALA A 61 1.24 -18.38 3.45
N ASP A 62 1.32 -19.36 4.35
CA ASP A 62 2.19 -19.30 5.53
C ASP A 62 3.62 -19.75 5.21
N LEU A 63 3.77 -20.60 4.21
CA LEU A 63 5.05 -21.08 3.70
C LEU A 63 4.93 -21.28 2.20
N ILE A 64 5.96 -20.86 1.46
CA ILE A 64 6.05 -20.99 0.02
C ILE A 64 7.23 -21.90 -0.29
N VAL A 65 6.94 -23.04 -0.90
CA VAL A 65 7.95 -24.05 -1.26
C VAL A 65 8.30 -23.89 -2.74
N LEU A 66 9.51 -23.41 -3.03
CA LEU A 66 10.04 -23.33 -4.37
C LEU A 66 10.90 -24.55 -4.66
N MET A 67 10.42 -25.41 -5.55
CA MET A 67 11.06 -26.67 -5.87
C MET A 67 11.87 -26.56 -7.17
N PHE A 68 13.10 -27.06 -7.13
CA PHE A 68 14.02 -27.17 -8.26
C PHE A 68 14.34 -28.63 -8.52
N ASP A 69 14.63 -28.93 -9.77
CA ASP A 69 15.05 -30.24 -10.24
C ASP A 69 16.55 -30.18 -10.59
N PRO A 70 17.39 -31.13 -10.11
CA PRO A 70 18.82 -31.20 -10.44
C PRO A 70 19.09 -31.16 -11.95
N HIS A 71 18.31 -31.94 -12.71
CA HIS A 71 18.52 -32.14 -14.14
C HIS A 71 18.04 -30.94 -14.97
N LYS A 72 17.23 -30.07 -14.36
CA LYS A 72 16.67 -28.87 -14.98
C LYS A 72 16.94 -27.63 -14.14
N ALA A 73 18.13 -27.53 -13.53
CA ALA A 73 18.54 -26.37 -12.75
C ALA A 73 18.62 -25.05 -13.56
N GLY A 74 18.32 -25.09 -14.86
CA GLY A 74 18.18 -23.92 -15.73
C GLY A 74 17.01 -23.05 -15.30
N THR A 75 17.30 -21.77 -15.10
CA THR A 75 16.33 -20.81 -14.58
C THR A 75 15.67 -19.97 -15.66
N ILE A 76 14.35 -19.94 -15.63
CA ILE A 76 13.48 -19.30 -16.62
C ILE A 76 13.18 -17.83 -16.23
N LYS A 77 12.86 -16.97 -17.20
CA LYS A 77 12.50 -15.55 -17.00
C LYS A 77 11.32 -15.36 -16.02
N GLU A 78 10.34 -16.27 -16.07
CA GLU A 78 9.20 -16.27 -15.16
C GLU A 78 9.66 -16.53 -13.71
N THR A 79 10.45 -17.58 -13.49
CA THR A 79 11.07 -17.90 -12.19
C THR A 79 11.89 -16.73 -11.64
N TYR A 80 12.63 -16.03 -12.50
CA TYR A 80 13.37 -14.83 -12.09
C TYR A 80 12.45 -13.75 -11.55
N SER A 81 11.38 -13.45 -12.27
CA SER A 81 10.41 -12.43 -11.86
C SER A 81 9.69 -12.81 -10.56
N ALA A 82 9.36 -14.10 -10.40
CA ALA A 82 8.74 -14.61 -9.19
C ALA A 82 9.66 -14.47 -7.96
N ILE A 83 10.91 -14.92 -8.06
CA ILE A 83 11.86 -14.96 -6.95
C ILE A 83 12.42 -13.58 -6.62
N ARG A 84 12.70 -12.75 -7.63
CA ARG A 84 13.31 -11.42 -7.43
C ARG A 84 12.31 -10.40 -6.92
N ASN A 85 11.07 -10.45 -7.42
CA ASN A 85 10.10 -9.37 -7.24
C ASN A 85 8.82 -9.86 -6.55
N THR A 86 8.07 -10.77 -7.20
CA THR A 86 6.69 -11.07 -6.82
C THR A 86 6.57 -11.65 -5.41
N LEU A 87 7.30 -12.73 -5.12
CA LEU A 87 7.18 -13.44 -3.84
C LEU A 87 7.71 -12.58 -2.68
N PRO A 88 8.94 -12.00 -2.74
CA PRO A 88 9.42 -11.12 -1.68
C PRO A 88 8.50 -9.93 -1.39
N GLU A 89 7.96 -9.29 -2.43
CA GLU A 89 7.07 -8.12 -2.26
C GLU A 89 5.73 -8.50 -1.60
N LYS A 90 5.18 -9.67 -1.94
CA LYS A 90 3.84 -10.08 -1.50
C LYS A 90 3.84 -10.81 -0.16
N SER A 91 4.75 -11.76 0.06
CA SER A 91 4.78 -12.60 1.26
C SER A 91 5.87 -12.26 2.26
N GLY A 92 6.91 -11.53 1.85
CA GLY A 92 8.18 -11.54 2.58
C GLY A 92 9.02 -12.76 2.20
N GLU A 93 10.32 -12.63 2.37
CA GLU A 93 11.31 -13.64 1.95
C GLU A 93 11.49 -14.77 2.97
N ASP A 94 11.23 -14.49 4.24
CA ASP A 94 11.28 -15.41 5.37
C ASP A 94 10.33 -16.60 5.20
N ARG A 95 9.25 -16.41 4.43
CA ARG A 95 8.26 -17.43 4.11
C ARG A 95 8.65 -18.29 2.90
N ILE A 96 9.71 -17.93 2.18
CA ILE A 96 10.14 -18.64 0.98
C ILE A 96 11.21 -19.64 1.37
N ILE A 97 10.99 -20.92 1.05
CA ILE A 97 12.00 -21.96 1.18
C ILE A 97 12.34 -22.54 -0.18
N PHE A 98 13.62 -22.80 -0.37
CA PHE A 98 14.16 -23.37 -1.58
C PHE A 98 14.40 -24.85 -1.34
N VAL A 99 13.96 -25.67 -2.28
CA VAL A 99 14.02 -27.12 -2.18
C VAL A 99 14.58 -27.67 -3.47
N MET A 100 15.64 -28.45 -3.39
CA MET A 100 16.11 -29.28 -4.49
C MET A 100 15.46 -30.65 -4.33
N SER A 101 14.49 -30.91 -5.20
CA SER A 101 13.75 -32.16 -5.25
C SER A 101 14.46 -33.19 -6.13
N ARG A 102 14.02 -34.45 -6.07
CA ARG A 102 14.49 -35.53 -6.95
C ARG A 102 16.00 -35.77 -6.90
N ILE A 103 16.62 -35.55 -5.74
CA ILE A 103 18.05 -35.79 -5.56
C ILE A 103 18.42 -37.27 -5.78
N ASP A 104 17.43 -38.15 -5.70
CA ASP A 104 17.52 -39.56 -5.98
C ASP A 104 17.71 -39.89 -7.46
N GLU A 105 17.32 -39.00 -8.36
CA GLU A 105 17.54 -39.15 -9.80
C GLU A 105 18.96 -38.79 -10.25
N CYS A 106 19.82 -38.26 -9.37
CA CYS A 106 21.22 -38.01 -9.68
C CYS A 106 22.02 -39.33 -9.73
N ASP A 107 22.84 -39.51 -10.76
CA ASP A 107 23.61 -40.74 -10.96
C ASP A 107 24.65 -41.00 -9.85
N ASN A 108 25.22 -39.91 -9.32
CA ASN A 108 26.27 -39.95 -8.30
C ASN A 108 26.34 -38.62 -7.52
N ILE A 109 26.98 -38.65 -6.35
CA ILE A 109 27.11 -37.49 -5.46
C ILE A 109 27.79 -36.31 -6.17
N SER A 110 28.76 -36.58 -7.05
CA SER A 110 29.43 -35.53 -7.82
C SER A 110 28.48 -34.77 -8.73
N ASP A 111 27.51 -35.47 -9.34
CA ASP A 111 26.49 -34.85 -10.19
C ASP A 111 25.51 -34.01 -9.38
N LEU A 112 25.09 -34.51 -8.21
CA LEU A 112 24.28 -33.75 -7.26
C LEU A 112 25.00 -32.47 -6.81
N VAL A 113 26.27 -32.55 -6.42
CA VAL A 113 27.08 -31.39 -5.99
C VAL A 113 27.24 -30.37 -7.12
N ARG A 114 27.45 -30.83 -8.36
CA ARG A 114 27.53 -29.96 -9.54
C ARG A 114 26.21 -29.24 -9.81
N SER A 115 25.10 -29.97 -9.75
CA SER A 115 23.76 -29.43 -9.97
C SER A 115 23.36 -28.45 -8.86
N TYR A 116 23.66 -28.79 -7.61
CA TYR A 116 23.50 -27.91 -6.45
C TYR A 116 24.32 -26.62 -6.59
N GLY A 117 25.59 -26.73 -7.00
CA GLY A 117 26.44 -25.57 -7.27
C GLY A 117 25.89 -24.66 -8.38
N THR A 118 25.33 -25.26 -9.43
CA THR A 118 24.67 -24.53 -10.53
C THR A 118 23.42 -23.81 -10.03
N LEU A 119 22.59 -24.48 -9.22
CA LEU A 119 21.42 -23.88 -8.61
C LEU A 119 21.82 -22.71 -7.70
N CYS A 120 22.83 -22.87 -6.86
CA CYS A 120 23.37 -21.79 -6.02
C CYS A 120 23.79 -20.59 -6.86
N TRP A 121 24.53 -20.80 -7.95
CA TRP A 121 24.91 -19.73 -8.87
C TRP A 121 23.67 -18.99 -9.40
N ASN A 122 22.69 -19.72 -9.93
CA ASN A 122 21.46 -19.14 -10.47
C ASN A 122 20.67 -18.37 -9.39
N MET A 123 20.58 -18.93 -8.19
CA MET A 123 19.92 -18.33 -7.04
C MET A 123 20.59 -17.03 -6.59
N SER A 124 21.92 -16.91 -6.66
CA SER A 124 22.62 -15.66 -6.35
C SER A 124 22.17 -14.51 -7.28
N GLN A 125 21.96 -14.82 -8.56
CA GLN A 125 21.50 -13.84 -9.56
C GLN A 125 20.03 -13.47 -9.35
N MET A 126 19.21 -14.46 -9.02
CA MET A 126 17.76 -14.31 -8.82
C MET A 126 17.39 -13.60 -7.53
N THR A 127 18.10 -13.88 -6.44
CA THR A 127 17.86 -13.21 -5.15
C THR A 127 18.58 -11.87 -5.09
N GLY A 128 19.63 -11.67 -5.90
CA GLY A 128 20.49 -10.50 -5.82
C GLY A 128 21.35 -10.48 -4.56
N ARG A 129 21.57 -11.64 -3.94
CA ARG A 129 22.32 -11.80 -2.68
C ARG A 129 23.60 -12.56 -2.90
N LYS A 130 24.59 -12.22 -2.07
CA LYS A 130 25.83 -13.00 -1.95
C LYS A 130 25.60 -14.26 -1.13
N ASP A 131 24.84 -14.14 -0.04
CA ASP A 131 24.50 -15.25 0.84
C ASP A 131 23.16 -15.86 0.41
N ILE A 132 23.23 -17.09 -0.12
CA ILE A 132 22.06 -17.80 -0.64
C ILE A 132 21.34 -18.47 0.54
N PRO A 133 20.00 -18.38 0.63
CA PRO A 133 19.23 -19.09 1.64
C PRO A 133 19.44 -20.61 1.56
N HIS A 134 19.23 -21.31 2.68
CA HIS A 134 19.36 -22.76 2.73
C HIS A 134 18.45 -23.44 1.70
N ILE A 135 19.00 -24.42 0.97
CA ILE A 135 18.27 -25.21 -0.02
C ILE A 135 18.11 -26.63 0.54
N TYR A 136 16.89 -27.00 0.90
CA TYR A 136 16.61 -28.32 1.43
C TYR A 136 16.72 -29.38 0.34
N LEU A 137 17.34 -30.51 0.66
CA LEU A 137 17.44 -31.65 -0.24
C LEU A 137 16.32 -32.65 0.07
N THR A 138 15.57 -33.07 -0.95
CA THR A 138 14.47 -34.02 -0.76
C THR A 138 14.25 -34.94 -1.96
N TYR A 139 13.55 -36.05 -1.71
CA TYR A 139 13.15 -37.03 -2.71
C TYR A 139 11.76 -37.59 -2.36
N ALA A 140 11.11 -38.23 -3.34
CA ALA A 140 9.83 -38.89 -3.17
C ALA A 140 10.05 -40.41 -3.01
N PRO A 141 9.90 -40.97 -1.80
CA PRO A 141 10.12 -42.40 -1.57
C PRO A 141 9.21 -43.24 -2.46
N GLY A 142 9.78 -44.25 -3.14
CA GLY A 142 9.03 -45.21 -3.96
C GLY A 142 8.63 -44.73 -5.36
N VAL A 143 9.06 -43.54 -5.79
CA VAL A 143 8.83 -43.04 -7.16
C VAL A 143 10.03 -43.32 -8.06
N SER A 144 11.25 -43.22 -7.55
CA SER A 144 12.47 -43.52 -8.30
C SER A 144 12.86 -45.00 -8.21
N ASN A 145 13.40 -45.54 -9.31
CA ASN A 145 13.98 -46.88 -9.39
C ASN A 145 15.40 -46.96 -8.77
N SER A 146 16.03 -45.82 -8.43
CA SER A 146 17.39 -45.79 -7.87
C SER A 146 17.36 -46.04 -6.35
N THR A 147 17.76 -47.24 -5.95
CA THR A 147 17.82 -47.65 -4.53
C THR A 147 19.01 -47.06 -3.76
N LYS A 148 19.89 -46.30 -4.42
CA LYS A 148 21.22 -45.91 -3.90
C LYS A 148 21.27 -44.55 -3.19
N SER A 149 20.26 -43.70 -3.37
CA SER A 149 20.24 -42.30 -2.92
C SER A 149 19.51 -42.08 -1.60
N VAL A 150 18.81 -43.10 -1.11
CA VAL A 150 17.94 -43.04 0.08
C VAL A 150 18.71 -42.69 1.37
N ASP A 151 20.01 -43.00 1.41
CA ASP A 151 20.88 -42.77 2.58
C ASP A 151 21.50 -41.37 2.63
N TRP A 152 21.33 -40.55 1.58
CA TRP A 152 21.96 -39.22 1.52
C TRP A 152 21.09 -38.19 2.25
N TRP A 153 21.54 -37.80 3.45
CA TRP A 153 20.97 -36.77 4.31
C TRP A 153 19.46 -36.89 4.58
N PRO A 154 18.97 -37.98 5.20
CA PRO A 154 17.57 -38.09 5.62
C PRO A 154 17.14 -36.95 6.56
N GLN A 155 18.11 -36.34 7.25
CA GLN A 155 17.92 -35.19 8.12
C GLN A 155 17.37 -33.96 7.37
N GLU A 156 17.80 -33.69 6.13
CA GLU A 156 17.32 -32.55 5.34
C GLU A 156 15.83 -32.67 5.01
N ARG A 157 15.41 -33.89 4.63
CA ARG A 157 14.01 -34.19 4.37
C ARG A 157 13.16 -34.06 5.63
N THR A 158 13.63 -34.60 6.75
CA THR A 158 12.92 -34.49 8.04
C THR A 158 12.80 -33.02 8.46
N ALA A 159 13.88 -32.24 8.38
CA ALA A 159 13.86 -30.82 8.70
C ALA A 159 12.91 -30.02 7.81
N LEU A 160 12.82 -30.35 6.52
CA LEU A 160 11.85 -29.76 5.60
C LEU A 160 10.41 -30.08 6.02
N ILE A 161 10.13 -31.34 6.37
CA ILE A 161 8.81 -31.77 6.83
C ILE A 161 8.41 -31.06 8.13
N ASP A 162 9.31 -31.01 9.11
CA ASP A 162 9.08 -30.31 10.38
C ASP A 162 8.78 -28.83 10.16
N LYS A 163 9.49 -28.18 9.23
CA LYS A 163 9.25 -26.79 8.85
C LYS A 163 7.88 -26.58 8.21
N ILE A 164 7.43 -27.50 7.35
CA ILE A 164 6.09 -27.46 6.75
C ILE A 164 5.01 -27.59 7.84
N TYR A 165 5.15 -28.54 8.76
CA TYR A 165 4.19 -28.73 9.85
C TYR A 165 4.19 -27.57 10.86
N ALA A 166 5.30 -26.86 11.03
CA ALA A 166 5.38 -25.68 11.88
C ALA A 166 4.72 -24.43 11.25
N ALA A 167 4.55 -24.38 9.93
CA ALA A 167 4.09 -23.19 9.20
C ALA A 167 2.74 -22.63 9.69
N PRO A 168 1.69 -23.43 9.96
CA PRO A 168 0.43 -22.91 10.48
C PRO A 168 0.57 -22.16 11.81
N GLY A 169 1.54 -22.55 12.65
CA GLY A 169 1.83 -21.87 13.91
C GLY A 169 2.37 -20.45 13.73
N LEU A 170 2.97 -20.13 12.58
CA LEU A 170 3.49 -18.81 12.25
C LEU A 170 2.43 -17.86 11.68
N ARG A 171 1.23 -18.36 11.39
CA ARG A 171 0.14 -17.60 10.76
C ARG A 171 -0.14 -16.28 11.45
N ILE A 172 -0.20 -16.28 12.79
CA ILE A 172 -0.54 -15.08 13.55
C ILE A 172 0.57 -14.03 13.42
N ASN A 173 1.84 -14.42 13.50
CA ASN A 173 2.97 -13.51 13.29
C ASN A 173 2.88 -12.88 11.90
N HIS A 174 2.63 -13.70 10.88
CA HIS A 174 2.50 -13.25 9.51
C HIS A 174 1.35 -12.25 9.29
N ILE A 175 0.21 -12.46 9.97
CA ILE A 175 -0.92 -11.54 9.95
C ILE A 175 -0.55 -10.22 10.64
N LEU A 176 0.12 -10.27 11.79
CA LEU A 176 0.53 -9.07 12.52
C LEU A 176 1.55 -8.24 11.72
N GLU A 177 2.49 -8.88 11.04
CA GLU A 177 3.46 -8.23 10.15
C GLU A 177 2.76 -7.53 8.97
N ASP A 178 1.77 -8.19 8.35
CA ASP A 178 1.01 -7.58 7.26
C ASP A 178 0.16 -6.40 7.75
N ILE A 179 -0.45 -6.52 8.93
CA ILE A 179 -1.18 -5.42 9.58
C ILE A 179 -0.23 -4.24 9.87
N ASP A 180 0.94 -4.50 10.43
CA ASP A 180 1.95 -3.45 10.71
C ASP A 180 2.36 -2.72 9.41
N ARG A 181 2.66 -3.48 8.36
CA ARG A 181 2.99 -2.93 7.04
C ARG A 181 1.87 -2.04 6.49
N GLN A 182 0.63 -2.55 6.45
CA GLN A 182 -0.51 -1.82 5.91
C GLN A 182 -0.82 -0.56 6.72
N LEU A 183 -0.67 -0.61 8.04
CA LEU A 183 -0.89 0.54 8.90
C LEU A 183 0.20 1.60 8.74
N ASN A 184 1.46 1.22 8.54
CA ASN A 184 2.52 2.18 8.22
C ASN A 184 2.29 2.82 6.85
N GLU A 185 1.87 2.04 5.83
CA GLU A 185 1.44 2.58 4.53
C GLU A 185 0.27 3.55 4.65
N LEU A 186 -0.73 3.24 5.48
CA LEU A 186 -1.86 4.14 5.72
C LEU A 186 -1.43 5.40 6.49
N LYS A 187 -0.56 5.24 7.48
CA LYS A 187 -0.04 6.32 8.32
C LYS A 187 0.64 7.38 7.48
N ILE A 188 1.53 7.01 6.56
CA ILE A 188 2.27 8.00 5.77
C ILE A 188 1.36 8.82 4.84
N VAL A 189 0.33 8.18 4.25
CA VAL A 189 -0.67 8.87 3.42
C VAL A 189 -1.53 9.80 4.26
N CYS A 190 -1.93 9.36 5.46
CA CYS A 190 -2.70 10.18 6.38
C CYS A 190 -1.87 11.35 6.94
N GLU A 191 -0.56 11.18 7.18
CA GLU A 191 0.34 12.25 7.59
C GLU A 191 0.46 13.32 6.51
N ALA A 192 0.67 12.90 5.25
CA ALA A 192 0.69 13.81 4.11
C ALA A 192 -0.64 14.58 3.95
N SER A 193 -1.77 13.89 4.09
CA SER A 193 -3.11 14.50 4.01
C SER A 193 -3.38 15.47 5.16
N ALA A 194 -2.91 15.16 6.37
CA ALA A 194 -3.05 16.04 7.53
C ALA A 194 -2.21 17.31 7.38
N GLU A 195 -0.98 17.21 6.87
CA GLU A 195 -0.15 18.38 6.63
C GLU A 195 -0.71 19.24 5.47
N PHE A 196 -1.23 18.61 4.40
CA PHE A 196 -1.93 19.31 3.33
C PHE A 196 -3.15 20.11 3.86
N THR A 197 -4.02 19.47 4.63
CA THR A 197 -5.20 20.14 5.20
C THR A 197 -4.82 21.26 6.17
N LYS A 198 -3.75 21.10 6.95
CA LYS A 198 -3.20 22.16 7.81
C LYS A 198 -2.68 23.35 7.00
N ARG A 199 -1.94 23.12 5.91
CA ARG A 199 -1.51 24.17 4.97
C ARG A 199 -2.72 24.87 4.34
N GLY A 200 -3.75 24.11 3.95
CA GLY A 200 -5.03 24.61 3.45
C GLY A 200 -5.74 25.54 4.43
N ARG A 201 -5.87 25.15 5.70
CA ARG A 201 -6.48 25.99 6.76
C ARG A 201 -5.70 27.29 6.97
N LYS A 202 -4.36 27.21 6.98
CA LYS A 202 -3.50 28.39 7.14
C LYS A 202 -3.66 29.35 5.96
N LEU A 203 -3.73 28.84 4.74
CA LEU A 203 -3.97 29.66 3.55
C LEU A 203 -5.37 30.27 3.56
N PHE A 204 -6.40 29.47 3.85
CA PHE A 204 -7.77 29.94 3.98
C PHE A 204 -7.89 31.07 5.01
N SER A 205 -7.25 30.94 6.18
CA SER A 205 -7.24 31.98 7.22
C SER A 205 -6.68 33.30 6.71
N LYS A 206 -5.61 33.29 5.90
CA LYS A 206 -5.06 34.51 5.27
C LYS A 206 -6.05 35.16 4.30
N TYR A 207 -6.68 34.38 3.41
CA TYR A 207 -7.68 34.90 2.48
C TYR A 207 -8.93 35.40 3.21
N ALA A 208 -9.37 34.70 4.26
CA ALA A 208 -10.49 35.09 5.10
C ALA A 208 -10.22 36.43 5.81
N GLN A 209 -9.03 36.64 6.38
CA GLN A 209 -8.66 37.90 7.01
C GLN A 209 -8.70 39.08 6.03
N ILE A 210 -8.16 38.91 4.82
CA ILE A 210 -8.16 39.95 3.77
C ILE A 210 -9.60 40.27 3.33
N THR A 211 -10.41 39.24 3.08
CA THR A 211 -11.79 39.39 2.57
C THR A 211 -12.73 39.95 3.63
N ILE A 212 -12.59 39.56 4.90
CA ILE A 212 -13.32 40.17 6.01
C ILE A 212 -12.91 41.64 6.17
N GLY A 213 -11.61 41.96 6.11
CA GLY A 213 -11.14 43.35 6.20
C GLY A 213 -11.71 44.24 5.09
N LEU A 214 -11.68 43.77 3.84
CA LEU A 214 -12.30 44.46 2.71
C LEU A 214 -13.82 44.57 2.85
N GLY A 215 -14.48 43.50 3.31
CA GLY A 215 -15.92 43.47 3.51
C GLY A 215 -16.39 44.45 4.59
N VAL A 216 -15.67 44.56 5.71
CA VAL A 216 -15.94 45.55 6.77
C VAL A 216 -15.72 46.98 6.25
N GLY A 217 -14.65 47.22 5.48
CA GLY A 217 -14.42 48.52 4.86
C GLY A 217 -15.57 48.94 3.92
N LEU A 218 -16.02 48.03 3.06
CA LEU A 218 -17.15 48.27 2.15
C LEU A 218 -18.50 48.32 2.87
N PHE A 219 -18.65 47.64 4.01
CA PHE A 219 -19.83 47.78 4.85
C PHE A 219 -19.92 49.20 5.46
N CYS A 220 -18.81 49.73 5.96
CA CYS A 220 -18.80 51.05 6.61
C CYS A 220 -18.85 52.23 5.62
N PHE A 221 -18.25 52.09 4.43
CA PHE A 221 -18.05 53.21 3.49
C PHE A 221 -18.57 52.95 2.07
N GLY A 222 -19.02 51.74 1.75
CA GLY A 222 -19.44 51.39 0.39
C GLY A 222 -20.67 52.15 -0.08
N ASP A 223 -21.58 52.46 0.85
CA ASP A 223 -22.77 53.28 0.63
C ASP A 223 -22.45 54.77 0.36
N VAL A 224 -21.38 55.30 0.97
CA VAL A 224 -20.86 56.65 0.67
C VAL A 224 -20.29 56.69 -0.75
N LEU A 225 -19.57 55.63 -1.15
CA LEU A 225 -19.03 55.52 -2.51
C LEU A 225 -20.12 55.39 -3.56
N THR A 226 -21.16 54.60 -3.32
CA THR A 226 -22.28 54.46 -4.28
C THR A 226 -23.13 55.72 -4.37
N ASN A 227 -23.32 56.43 -3.26
CA ASN A 227 -24.04 57.70 -3.28
C ASN A 227 -23.29 58.75 -4.13
N SER A 228 -21.97 58.82 -4.00
CA SER A 228 -21.13 59.71 -4.81
C SER A 228 -21.16 59.39 -6.31
N LEU A 229 -21.19 58.10 -6.69
CA LEU A 229 -21.18 57.70 -8.11
C LEU A 229 -22.57 57.68 -8.77
N ILE A 230 -23.58 57.17 -8.08
CA ILE A 230 -24.88 56.78 -8.67
C ILE A 230 -26.06 57.45 -7.95
N SER A 231 -25.79 58.33 -6.97
CA SER A 231 -26.82 59.04 -6.17
C SER A 231 -27.78 58.11 -5.41
N LEU A 232 -27.35 56.87 -5.16
CA LEU A 232 -28.08 55.85 -4.40
C LEU A 232 -27.15 55.24 -3.36
N PRO A 233 -27.57 55.10 -2.08
CA PRO A 233 -28.86 55.48 -1.49
C PRO A 233 -28.89 56.97 -1.05
N LYS A 234 -30.08 57.58 -1.02
CA LYS A 234 -30.27 59.00 -0.67
C LYS A 234 -29.84 59.34 0.77
N GLN A 235 -29.84 58.36 1.67
CA GLN A 235 -29.27 58.45 3.01
C GLN A 235 -28.26 57.32 3.19
N THR A 236 -27.05 57.66 3.62
CA THR A 236 -26.00 56.68 3.92
C THR A 236 -26.14 56.21 5.35
N LEU A 237 -25.61 55.02 5.65
CA LEU A 237 -25.48 54.46 6.97
C LEU A 237 -24.81 55.47 7.91
N ILE A 238 -23.69 56.08 7.49
CA ILE A 238 -22.97 57.10 8.27
C ILE A 238 -23.83 58.35 8.52
N SER A 239 -24.60 58.83 7.53
CA SER A 239 -25.45 60.00 7.73
C SER A 239 -26.69 59.68 8.60
N SER A 240 -27.22 58.46 8.51
CA SER A 240 -28.33 57.99 9.33
C SER A 240 -27.94 57.66 10.78
N LEU A 241 -26.67 57.30 11.03
CA LEU A 241 -26.09 57.11 12.37
C LEU A 241 -25.80 58.45 13.07
N ARG A 242 -25.57 59.52 12.30
CA ARG A 242 -25.30 60.88 12.82
C ARG A 242 -26.57 61.73 12.96
N GLY A 243 -27.64 61.41 12.24
CA GLY A 243 -28.95 62.07 12.32
C GLY A 243 -29.98 61.26 13.12
N GLU A 244 -31.18 61.82 13.32
CA GLU A 244 -32.24 61.23 14.17
C GLU A 244 -33.12 60.16 13.47
N GLY A 245 -32.74 59.67 12.30
CA GLY A 245 -33.61 58.86 11.44
C GLY A 245 -33.02 57.52 11.00
N PHE A 246 -32.62 56.66 11.94
CA PHE A 246 -32.15 55.32 11.59
C PHE A 246 -33.31 54.46 11.06
N SER A 247 -33.18 54.01 9.81
CA SER A 247 -34.08 53.04 9.18
C SER A 247 -33.33 51.78 8.79
N PHE A 248 -33.93 50.61 9.05
CA PHE A 248 -33.38 49.32 8.66
C PHE A 248 -33.09 49.21 7.15
N MET A 249 -33.76 50.03 6.32
CA MET A 249 -33.51 50.09 4.88
C MET A 249 -32.09 50.55 4.52
N ASN A 250 -31.46 51.39 5.37
CA ASN A 250 -30.10 51.90 5.13
C ASN A 250 -29.02 50.83 5.36
N LEU A 251 -29.38 49.72 6.00
CA LEU A 251 -28.48 48.60 6.28
C LEU A 251 -28.43 47.57 5.14
N ILE A 252 -29.43 47.57 4.24
CA ILE A 252 -29.55 46.59 3.16
C ILE A 252 -28.33 46.64 2.24
N LEU A 253 -27.96 47.84 1.76
CA LEU A 253 -26.88 47.98 0.78
C LEU A 253 -25.48 47.65 1.39
N PRO A 254 -25.12 48.14 2.59
CA PRO A 254 -23.94 47.68 3.32
C PRO A 254 -23.89 46.16 3.52
N LEU A 255 -25.02 45.54 3.88
CA LEU A 255 -25.09 44.09 4.09
C LEU A 255 -24.88 43.33 2.77
N ILE A 256 -25.42 43.83 1.65
CA ILE A 256 -25.18 43.27 0.32
C ILE A 256 -23.69 43.35 -0.03
N PHE A 257 -23.03 44.48 0.21
CA PHE A 257 -21.58 44.60 -0.03
C PHE A 257 -20.77 43.64 0.83
N LEU A 258 -21.11 43.50 2.11
CA LEU A 258 -20.46 42.54 3.01
C LEU A 258 -20.65 41.09 2.52
N CYS A 259 -21.88 40.68 2.18
CA CYS A 259 -22.13 39.34 1.68
C CYS A 259 -21.48 39.08 0.32
N ALA A 260 -21.51 40.05 -0.60
CA ALA A 260 -20.91 39.94 -1.92
C ALA A 260 -19.38 39.81 -1.84
N THR A 261 -18.73 40.59 -0.97
CA THR A 261 -17.27 40.53 -0.77
C THR A 261 -16.82 39.22 -0.15
N LEU A 262 -17.58 38.68 0.83
CA LEU A 262 -17.32 37.37 1.41
C LEU A 262 -17.51 36.24 0.39
N ALA A 263 -18.59 36.29 -0.40
CA ALA A 263 -18.84 35.31 -1.46
C ALA A 263 -17.74 35.36 -2.53
N LEU A 264 -17.35 36.54 -2.98
CA LEU A 264 -16.29 36.75 -3.95
C LEU A 264 -14.93 36.30 -3.40
N GLY A 265 -14.66 36.55 -2.12
CA GLY A 265 -13.49 36.04 -1.41
C GLY A 265 -13.41 34.51 -1.41
N MET A 266 -14.55 33.85 -1.16
CA MET A 266 -14.64 32.39 -1.21
C MET A 266 -14.44 31.84 -2.63
N VAL A 267 -15.00 32.51 -3.65
CA VAL A 267 -14.79 32.16 -5.06
C VAL A 267 -13.32 32.33 -5.47
N ILE A 268 -12.67 33.43 -5.07
CA ILE A 268 -11.24 33.66 -5.34
C ILE A 268 -10.38 32.59 -4.67
N PHE A 269 -10.65 32.27 -3.40
CA PHE A 269 -9.92 31.20 -2.71
C PHE A 269 -10.10 29.86 -3.43
N ASN A 270 -11.32 29.50 -3.83
CA ASN A 270 -11.57 28.25 -4.54
C ASN A 270 -10.92 28.20 -5.93
N ALA A 271 -11.05 29.28 -6.71
CA ALA A 271 -10.57 29.34 -8.09
C ALA A 271 -9.04 29.48 -8.20
N PHE A 272 -8.41 30.22 -7.29
CA PHE A 272 -6.98 30.53 -7.35
C PHE A 272 -6.21 29.94 -6.16
N GLY A 273 -6.59 30.32 -4.93
CA GLY A 273 -5.81 29.96 -3.73
C GLY A 273 -5.67 28.45 -3.52
N PHE A 274 -6.78 27.72 -3.63
CA PHE A 274 -6.82 26.27 -3.44
C PHE A 274 -6.19 25.51 -4.61
N LYS A 275 -6.47 25.92 -5.85
CA LYS A 275 -5.80 25.32 -7.03
C LYS A 275 -4.29 25.52 -6.99
N GLN A 276 -3.82 26.70 -6.59
CA GLN A 276 -2.40 26.99 -6.44
C GLN A 276 -1.77 26.15 -5.31
N LEU A 277 -2.49 25.94 -4.20
CA LEU A 277 -2.04 25.07 -3.12
C LEU A 277 -1.86 23.62 -3.60
N ILE A 278 -2.83 23.08 -4.34
CA ILE A 278 -2.72 21.73 -4.93
C ILE A 278 -1.51 21.68 -5.86
N ALA A 279 -1.39 22.60 -6.82
CA ALA A 279 -0.28 22.61 -7.77
C ALA A 279 1.09 22.67 -7.08
N LYS A 280 1.24 23.55 -6.08
CA LYS A 280 2.49 23.67 -5.30
C LYS A 280 2.79 22.42 -4.46
N THR A 281 1.75 21.77 -3.97
CA THR A 281 1.91 20.54 -3.17
C THR A 281 2.29 19.35 -4.05
N LEU A 282 1.73 19.26 -5.26
CA LEU A 282 2.08 18.21 -6.21
C LEU A 282 3.48 18.40 -6.81
N SER A 283 3.99 19.64 -6.90
CA SER A 283 5.36 19.89 -7.35
C SER A 283 6.43 19.46 -6.34
N ASP A 284 6.11 19.48 -5.04
CA ASP A 284 7.03 19.06 -3.97
C ASP A 284 6.25 18.28 -2.90
N SER A 285 5.86 17.06 -3.26
CA SER A 285 5.06 16.19 -2.38
C SER A 285 5.88 15.65 -1.20
N SER A 286 7.21 15.55 -1.35
CA SER A 286 8.14 15.14 -0.29
C SER A 286 8.13 16.04 0.93
N ASP A 287 7.87 17.34 0.76
CA ASP A 287 7.80 18.32 1.84
C ASP A 287 6.58 18.13 2.78
N LEU A 288 5.62 17.28 2.41
CA LEU A 288 4.46 16.97 3.25
C LEU A 288 4.80 16.09 4.46
N ILE A 289 5.91 15.37 4.42
CA ILE A 289 6.27 14.38 5.44
C ILE A 289 7.73 14.49 5.82
N THR A 290 8.04 14.10 7.05
CA THR A 290 9.43 13.98 7.51
C THR A 290 10.03 12.67 7.01
N LEU A 291 11.04 12.75 6.15
CA LEU A 291 11.80 11.62 5.59
C LEU A 291 13.13 11.45 6.33
N ASP A 292 13.06 11.09 7.61
CA ASP A 292 14.22 10.98 8.51
C ASP A 292 15.08 9.72 8.25
N ASN A 293 14.47 8.63 7.78
CA ASN A 293 15.14 7.35 7.58
C ASN A 293 14.83 6.70 6.22
N GLU A 294 15.67 5.74 5.80
CA GLU A 294 15.53 5.02 4.52
C GLU A 294 14.23 4.23 4.42
N TYR A 295 13.73 3.69 5.53
CA TYR A 295 12.45 3.00 5.56
C TYR A 295 11.30 3.93 5.14
N ARG A 296 11.21 5.14 5.72
CA ARG A 296 10.20 6.14 5.38
C ARG A 296 10.38 6.68 3.96
N LYS A 297 11.61 6.84 3.46
CA LYS A 297 11.86 7.21 2.05
C LYS A 297 11.31 6.16 1.10
N ASN A 298 11.58 4.88 1.35
CA ASN A 298 11.06 3.79 0.53
C ASN A 298 9.54 3.67 0.63
N LEU A 299 8.99 3.81 1.82
CA LEU A 299 7.55 3.80 2.05
C LEU A 299 6.86 4.97 1.33
N TRP A 300 7.45 6.16 1.35
CA TRP A 300 6.95 7.31 0.61
C TRP A 300 7.00 7.08 -0.90
N ARG A 301 8.13 6.58 -1.43
CA ARG A 301 8.24 6.25 -2.86
C ARG A 301 7.16 5.26 -3.32
N LYS A 302 6.75 4.34 -2.45
CA LYS A 302 5.64 3.39 -2.72
C LYS A 302 4.27 4.07 -2.68
N MET A 303 4.06 5.00 -1.75
CA MET A 303 2.74 5.54 -1.42
C MET A 303 2.46 6.95 -1.95
N SER A 304 3.46 7.66 -2.46
CA SER A 304 3.36 9.05 -2.92
C SER A 304 2.29 9.21 -3.99
N GLY A 305 2.24 8.31 -4.98
CA GLY A 305 1.21 8.35 -6.02
C GLY A 305 -0.22 8.24 -5.49
N LYS A 306 -0.44 7.46 -4.41
CA LYS A 306 -1.76 7.40 -3.74
C LYS A 306 -2.06 8.70 -3.00
N ALA A 307 -1.07 9.26 -2.29
CA ALA A 307 -1.24 10.53 -1.57
C ALA A 307 -1.50 11.70 -2.54
N GLU A 308 -0.72 11.80 -3.62
CA GLU A 308 -0.87 12.79 -4.69
C GLU A 308 -2.22 12.66 -5.38
N GLY A 309 -2.66 11.44 -5.70
CA GLY A 309 -3.99 11.20 -6.28
C GLY A 309 -5.13 11.63 -5.35
N LEU A 310 -4.99 11.44 -4.02
CA LEU A 310 -5.97 11.93 -3.05
C LEU A 310 -5.97 13.47 -2.96
N ILE A 311 -4.79 14.09 -2.99
CA ILE A 311 -4.65 15.55 -2.95
C ILE A 311 -5.20 16.19 -4.23
N GLN A 312 -4.93 15.60 -5.40
CA GLN A 312 -5.40 16.08 -6.68
C GLN A 312 -6.93 16.07 -6.78
N ASN A 313 -7.57 15.06 -6.19
CA ASN A 313 -9.03 14.92 -6.17
C ASN A 313 -9.71 15.61 -4.97
N SER A 314 -8.94 16.31 -4.14
CA SER A 314 -9.47 16.98 -2.95
C SER A 314 -10.24 18.25 -3.29
N ASN A 315 -11.28 18.54 -2.52
CA ASN A 315 -12.10 19.74 -2.60
C ASN A 315 -11.81 20.69 -1.44
N VAL A 316 -12.24 21.95 -1.57
CA VAL A 316 -12.12 22.96 -0.50
C VAL A 316 -12.77 22.50 0.82
N LYS A 317 -13.86 21.72 0.74
CA LYS A 317 -14.54 21.16 1.92
C LYS A 317 -13.64 20.20 2.71
N ASP A 318 -12.73 19.51 2.03
CA ASP A 318 -11.89 18.48 2.62
C ASP A 318 -10.80 19.05 3.52
N ILE A 319 -10.48 20.34 3.39
CA ILE A 319 -9.61 21.09 4.31
C ILE A 319 -10.13 20.99 5.76
N TRP A 320 -11.44 20.85 5.94
CA TRP A 320 -12.09 20.77 7.25
C TRP A 320 -12.22 19.35 7.78
N LEU A 321 -11.91 18.32 6.97
CA LEU A 321 -11.93 16.94 7.43
C LEU A 321 -10.84 16.71 8.49
N GLY A 322 -11.22 16.02 9.56
CA GLY A 322 -10.38 15.75 10.72
C GLY A 322 -9.43 14.57 10.50
N HIS A 323 -8.43 14.69 9.62
CA HIS A 323 -7.42 13.62 9.44
C HIS A 323 -6.54 13.39 10.68
N VAL A 324 -6.41 14.39 11.56
CA VAL A 324 -5.65 14.33 12.82
C VAL A 324 -6.22 13.27 13.78
N GLY A 325 -7.55 13.12 13.85
CA GLY A 325 -8.19 12.12 14.71
C GLY A 325 -7.88 10.69 14.25
N ASN A 326 -7.90 10.45 12.94
CA ASN A 326 -7.56 9.15 12.36
C ASN A 326 -6.09 8.81 12.56
N LEU A 327 -5.19 9.80 12.44
CA LEU A 327 -3.77 9.62 12.76
C LEU A 327 -3.52 9.22 14.21
N SER A 328 -4.23 9.83 15.16
CA SER A 328 -4.13 9.46 16.57
C SER A 328 -4.55 8.01 16.82
N LYS A 329 -5.63 7.55 16.18
CA LYS A 329 -6.08 6.15 16.25
C LYS A 329 -5.04 5.18 15.68
N ILE A 330 -4.49 5.49 14.50
CA ILE A 330 -3.45 4.66 13.85
C ILE A 330 -2.21 4.56 14.73
N ARG A 331 -1.74 5.68 15.29
CA ARG A 331 -0.58 5.70 16.21
C ARG A 331 -0.86 4.90 17.48
N LYS A 332 -2.03 5.06 18.09
CA LYS A 332 -2.41 4.30 19.29
C LYS A 332 -2.40 2.79 19.04
N PHE A 333 -2.90 2.35 17.89
CA PHE A 333 -2.91 0.94 17.54
C PHE A 333 -1.49 0.40 17.29
N LEU A 334 -0.68 1.09 16.48
CA LEU A 334 0.70 0.70 16.17
C LEU A 334 1.59 0.68 17.41
N ASP A 335 1.56 1.74 18.23
CA ASP A 335 2.47 1.91 19.35
C ASP A 335 2.00 1.21 20.64
N GLY A 336 0.71 0.86 20.71
CA GLY A 336 0.08 0.26 21.88
C GLY A 336 -0.40 -1.16 21.64
N ASP A 337 -1.48 -1.30 20.87
CA ASP A 337 -2.21 -2.57 20.75
C ASP A 337 -1.39 -3.64 20.03
N LEU A 338 -0.72 -3.27 18.94
CA LEU A 338 0.12 -4.20 18.16
C LEU A 338 1.28 -4.76 19.00
N LYS A 339 1.95 -3.93 19.80
CA LYS A 339 3.03 -4.37 20.70
C LYS A 339 2.53 -5.34 21.76
N LYS A 340 1.30 -5.17 22.26
CA LYS A 340 0.69 -6.12 23.21
C LYS A 340 0.45 -7.47 22.57
N TYR A 341 -0.05 -7.52 21.34
CA TYR A 341 -0.24 -8.78 20.62
C TYR A 341 1.09 -9.52 20.39
N TYR A 342 2.14 -8.81 19.99
CA TYR A 342 3.48 -9.41 19.89
C TYR A 342 4.01 -9.92 21.23
N ALA A 343 3.74 -9.22 22.34
CA ALA A 343 4.14 -9.67 23.67
C ALA A 343 3.42 -10.95 24.08
N GLN A 344 2.12 -11.07 23.77
CA GLN A 344 1.31 -12.28 24.04
C GLN A 344 1.74 -13.49 23.21
N LEU A 345 2.32 -13.28 22.03
CA LEU A 345 2.83 -14.38 21.20
C LEU A 345 4.22 -14.88 21.64
N ARG A 346 4.95 -14.07 22.40
CA ARG A 346 6.26 -14.43 22.96
C ARG A 346 6.18 -15.07 24.34
N SER A 347 5.06 -14.86 25.06
CA SER A 347 4.74 -15.50 26.34
C SER A 347 4.10 -16.85 26.13
#